data_AF-A0A7S0MD41-F1
#
_entry.id   AF-A0A7S0MD41-F1
#
_cell.length_a   1.000
_cell.length_b   1.000
_cell.length_c   1.000
_cell.angle_alpha   90.00
_cell.angle_beta   90.00
_cell.angle_gamma   90.00
#
_symmetry.space_group_name_H-M   'P 1'
#
loop_
_entity.id
_entity.type
_entity.pdbx_description
1 polymer ?
#
loop_
_entity_poly.entity_id
_entity_poly.type
_entity_poly.pdbx_seq_one_letter_code
_entity_poly.pdbx_strand_id
1 'polypeptide(L)'
;EALHSTDAGMTEPSSVSPPSREPQDKERRPEKKWKFCRIREPPYKMEQVPKCSEDLQNSVLLQPPNKKSWLASLSEMLLLCNEARARRAQKVSKRQLDSYGAQSKPLALEYIADRLELDEPQRGYLVRSEREGWLQGFITTTTFI
;
A
#
# COMPACT_ATOMS: atom_id res chain seq x y z
N GLU A 1 9.18 85.75 -7.37
CA GLU A 1 10.36 85.64 -6.47
C GLU A 1 10.56 84.18 -6.09
N ALA A 2 11.84 83.79 -5.96
CA ALA A 2 12.39 82.54 -5.39
C ALA A 2 12.00 81.19 -6.08
N LEU A 3 12.87 80.48 -6.80
CA LEU A 3 14.15 79.79 -6.47
C LEU A 3 13.96 78.30 -6.10
N HIS A 4 14.49 77.45 -6.98
CA HIS A 4 15.40 76.31 -6.73
C HIS A 4 14.91 74.91 -6.29
N SER A 5 15.44 73.93 -7.06
CA SER A 5 16.03 72.64 -6.65
C SER A 5 15.07 71.54 -6.15
N THR A 6 14.99 70.35 -6.76
CA THR A 6 16.00 69.25 -6.76
C THR A 6 15.42 68.13 -7.64
N ASP A 7 16.13 67.59 -8.62
CA ASP A 7 17.13 66.50 -8.57
C ASP A 7 16.57 65.06 -8.51
N ALA A 8 17.31 64.20 -9.19
CA ALA A 8 17.16 62.83 -9.63
C ALA A 8 16.48 61.82 -8.71
N GLY A 9 15.93 60.78 -9.35
CA GLY A 9 15.65 59.52 -8.66
C GLY A 9 14.76 58.52 -9.41
N MET A 10 15.00 58.26 -10.70
CA MET A 10 14.49 57.02 -11.31
C MET A 10 15.22 55.84 -10.64
N THR A 11 14.58 55.21 -9.65
CA THR A 11 15.07 53.98 -9.05
C THR A 11 14.45 52.80 -9.80
N GLU A 12 15.30 52.06 -10.50
CA GLU A 12 14.94 50.79 -11.13
C GLU A 12 14.45 49.78 -10.09
N PRO A 13 13.46 48.92 -10.41
CA PRO A 13 13.16 47.77 -9.57
C PRO A 13 14.32 46.77 -9.67
N SER A 14 15.12 46.69 -8.61
CA SER A 14 16.18 45.70 -8.46
C SER A 14 15.61 44.29 -8.67
N SER A 15 16.15 43.58 -9.64
CA SER A 15 15.89 42.17 -9.90
C SER A 15 16.37 41.33 -8.71
N VAL A 16 15.45 41.02 -7.80
CA VAL A 16 15.69 40.03 -6.75
C VAL A 16 15.79 38.67 -7.45
N SER A 17 17.02 38.21 -7.64
CA SER A 17 17.28 36.84 -8.09
C SER A 17 16.77 35.86 -7.02
N PRO A 18 16.02 34.81 -7.37
CA PRO A 18 15.59 33.83 -6.39
C PRO A 18 16.83 33.12 -5.81
N PRO A 19 16.84 32.80 -4.51
CA PRO A 19 17.95 32.07 -3.91
C PRO A 19 18.08 30.70 -4.59
N SER A 20 19.28 30.43 -5.09
CA SER A 20 19.69 29.13 -5.62
C SER A 20 19.32 28.04 -4.62
N ARG A 21 18.36 27.18 -4.98
CA ARG A 21 18.07 25.97 -4.21
C ARG A 21 19.31 25.08 -4.24
N GLU A 22 20.06 25.08 -3.16
CA GLU A 22 21.06 24.04 -2.91
C GLU A 22 20.37 22.68 -3.06
N PRO A 23 20.99 21.72 -3.77
CA PRO A 23 20.44 20.38 -3.85
C PRO A 23 20.46 19.79 -2.44
N GLN A 24 19.29 19.74 -1.81
CA GLN A 24 19.10 18.98 -0.58
C GLN A 24 19.53 17.56 -0.87
N ASP A 25 20.67 17.17 -0.32
CA ASP A 25 21.11 15.79 -0.23
C ASP A 25 19.95 15.01 0.38
N LYS A 26 19.26 14.26 -0.47
CA LYS A 26 18.24 13.30 -0.05
C LYS A 26 19.00 12.26 0.74
N GLU A 27 19.08 12.47 2.05
CA GLU A 27 19.55 11.48 3.00
C GLU A 27 18.76 10.20 2.73
N ARG A 28 19.40 9.29 1.98
CA ARG A 28 18.79 8.03 1.57
C ARG A 28 18.55 7.27 2.85
N ARG A 29 17.27 7.20 3.26
CA ARG A 29 16.83 6.29 4.32
C ARG A 29 17.51 4.95 4.04
N PRO A 30 18.22 4.37 5.03
CA PRO A 30 18.89 3.10 4.83
C PRO A 30 17.85 2.10 4.34
N GLU A 31 18.09 1.53 3.16
CA GLU A 31 17.24 0.49 2.59
C GLU A 31 17.21 -0.65 3.60
N LYS A 32 16.09 -0.76 4.34
CA LYS A 32 15.85 -1.89 5.22
C LYS A 32 15.82 -3.12 4.32
N LYS A 33 16.94 -3.82 4.27
CA LYS A 33 17.09 -5.05 3.49
C LYS A 33 16.29 -6.12 4.22
N TRP A 34 15.02 -6.24 3.86
CA TRP A 34 14.10 -7.24 4.40
C TRP A 34 14.76 -8.61 4.34
N LYS A 35 15.14 -9.15 5.51
CA LYS A 35 15.51 -10.56 5.63
C LYS A 35 14.21 -11.35 5.70
N PHE A 36 13.50 -11.42 4.57
CA PHE A 36 12.37 -12.32 4.45
C PHE A 36 12.89 -13.73 4.79
N CYS A 37 12.50 -14.27 5.95
CA CYS A 37 12.57 -15.71 6.15
C CYS A 37 11.85 -16.33 4.95
N ARG A 38 12.48 -17.30 4.26
CA ARG A 38 12.00 -17.86 2.98
C ARG A 38 10.48 -17.90 2.96
N ILE A 39 9.88 -16.99 2.20
CA ILE A 39 8.42 -16.88 2.10
C ILE A 39 7.94 -18.19 1.51
N ARG A 40 7.13 -18.92 2.28
CA ARG A 40 6.63 -20.22 1.86
C ARG A 40 5.46 -20.02 0.92
N GLU A 41 5.54 -20.59 -0.26
CA GLU A 41 4.40 -20.64 -1.16
C GLU A 41 3.29 -21.52 -0.52
N PRO A 42 2.01 -21.13 -0.63
CA PRO A 42 0.92 -21.96 -0.13
C PRO A 42 0.88 -23.29 -0.89
N PRO A 43 0.53 -24.41 -0.23
CA PRO A 43 0.50 -25.73 -0.87
C PRO A 43 -0.72 -25.93 -1.80
N TYR A 44 -1.38 -24.85 -2.22
CA TYR A 44 -2.60 -24.85 -3.01
C TYR A 44 -2.61 -23.67 -3.98
N LYS A 45 -3.38 -23.78 -5.07
CA LYS A 45 -3.51 -22.70 -6.06
C LYS A 45 -4.65 -21.77 -5.66
N MET A 46 -4.40 -20.46 -5.67
CA MET A 46 -5.44 -19.47 -5.31
C MET A 46 -6.67 -19.52 -6.23
N GLU A 47 -6.49 -19.89 -7.49
CA GLU A 47 -7.58 -20.13 -8.45
C GLU A 47 -8.61 -21.15 -7.95
N GLN A 48 -8.17 -22.15 -7.17
CA GLN A 48 -9.01 -23.23 -6.63
C GLN A 48 -9.74 -22.81 -5.35
N VAL A 49 -9.40 -21.68 -4.76
CA VAL A 49 -10.00 -21.24 -3.49
C VAL A 49 -11.47 -20.90 -3.69
N PRO A 50 -12.39 -21.56 -2.94
CA PRO A 50 -13.81 -21.30 -3.08
C PRO A 50 -14.13 -19.86 -2.71
N LYS A 51 -15.12 -19.27 -3.40
CA LYS A 51 -15.59 -17.93 -3.06
C LYS A 51 -16.16 -17.95 -1.64
N CYS A 52 -15.75 -16.98 -0.82
CA CYS A 52 -16.38 -16.74 0.49
C CYS A 52 -17.85 -16.34 0.30
N SER A 53 -18.75 -16.97 1.05
CA SER A 53 -20.15 -16.53 1.13
C SER A 53 -20.26 -15.22 1.91
N GLU A 54 -21.28 -14.41 1.63
CA GLU A 54 -21.50 -13.12 2.30
C GLU A 54 -21.86 -13.31 3.79
N ASP A 55 -22.50 -14.42 4.12
CA ASP A 55 -22.83 -14.85 5.48
C ASP A 55 -21.73 -15.71 6.12
N LEU A 56 -20.57 -15.82 5.47
CA LEU A 56 -19.43 -16.65 5.90
C LEU A 56 -19.73 -18.15 6.06
N GLN A 57 -20.81 -18.68 5.45
CA GLN A 57 -21.04 -20.13 5.45
C GLN A 57 -19.86 -20.89 4.84
N ASN A 58 -19.45 -21.98 5.50
CA ASN A 58 -18.28 -22.80 5.16
C ASN A 58 -16.95 -22.04 5.22
N SER A 59 -16.90 -20.94 5.98
CA SER A 59 -15.72 -20.15 6.24
C SER A 59 -15.53 -19.95 7.74
N VAL A 60 -14.28 -19.84 8.17
CA VAL A 60 -13.90 -19.56 9.56
C VAL A 60 -13.16 -18.24 9.64
N LEU A 61 -13.48 -17.45 10.66
CA LEU A 61 -12.82 -16.20 10.98
C LEU A 61 -11.74 -16.46 12.04
N LEU A 62 -10.48 -16.22 11.70
CA LEU A 62 -9.35 -16.43 12.60
C LEU A 62 -8.71 -15.08 12.94
N GLN A 63 -8.48 -14.86 14.23
CA GLN A 63 -7.68 -13.73 14.70
C GLN A 63 -6.24 -14.19 14.88
N PRO A 64 -5.26 -13.75 14.06
CA PRO A 64 -3.88 -14.15 14.26
C PRO A 64 -3.35 -13.59 15.59
N PRO A 65 -2.81 -14.43 16.48
CA PRO A 65 -2.50 -14.04 17.86
C PRO A 65 -1.28 -13.12 17.97
N ASN A 66 -0.44 -13.10 16.94
CA ASN A 66 0.79 -12.31 16.92
C ASN A 66 1.21 -12.00 15.49
N LYS A 67 2.10 -11.02 15.38
CA LYS A 67 2.73 -10.56 14.14
C LYS A 67 3.38 -11.69 13.33
N LYS A 68 4.01 -12.67 14.00
CA LYS A 68 4.61 -13.83 13.34
C LYS A 68 3.56 -14.66 12.59
N SER A 69 2.35 -14.78 13.13
CA SER A 69 1.23 -15.50 12.51
C SER A 69 0.70 -14.75 11.28
N TRP A 70 0.69 -13.41 11.33
CA TRP A 70 0.41 -12.57 10.16
C TRP A 70 1.45 -12.75 9.06
N LEU A 71 2.73 -12.61 9.41
CA LEU A 71 3.85 -12.77 8.46
C LEU A 71 3.91 -14.18 7.85
N ALA A 72 3.49 -15.22 8.58
CA ALA A 72 3.37 -16.57 8.05
C ALA A 72 2.32 -16.69 6.93
N SER A 73 1.32 -15.81 6.90
CA SER A 73 0.27 -15.76 5.87
C SER A 73 0.58 -14.78 4.73
N LEU A 74 1.74 -14.11 4.74
CA LEU A 74 2.07 -13.02 3.82
C LEU A 74 2.02 -13.45 2.33
N SER A 75 2.51 -14.64 2.00
CA SER A 75 2.42 -15.19 0.64
C SER A 75 0.99 -15.44 0.22
N GLU A 76 0.17 -16.03 1.11
CA GLU A 76 -1.25 -16.25 0.86
C GLU A 76 -1.97 -14.91 0.63
N MET A 77 -1.68 -13.88 1.42
CA MET A 77 -2.27 -12.55 1.27
C MET A 77 -1.94 -11.92 -0.09
N LEU A 78 -0.67 -11.99 -0.53
CA LEU A 78 -0.26 -11.50 -1.84
C LEU A 78 -0.99 -12.23 -2.97
N LEU A 79 -0.96 -13.56 -2.95
CA LEU A 79 -1.56 -14.37 -4.01
C LEU A 79 -3.08 -14.21 -4.04
N LEU A 80 -3.72 -14.03 -2.89
CA LEU A 80 -5.14 -13.69 -2.80
C LEU A 80 -5.45 -12.35 -3.47
N CYS A 81 -4.64 -11.31 -3.25
CA CYS A 81 -4.84 -10.02 -3.92
C CYS A 81 -4.71 -10.14 -5.45
N ASN A 82 -3.75 -10.94 -5.92
CA ASN A 82 -3.57 -11.22 -7.36
C ASN A 82 -4.79 -11.95 -7.94
N GLU A 83 -5.27 -12.98 -7.25
CA GLU A 83 -6.46 -13.73 -7.66
C GLU A 83 -7.73 -12.88 -7.64
N ALA A 84 -7.91 -12.03 -6.62
CA ALA A 84 -9.04 -11.11 -6.52
C ALA A 84 -9.07 -10.15 -7.71
N ARG A 85 -7.90 -9.64 -8.14
CA ARG A 85 -7.77 -8.83 -9.35
C ARG A 85 -8.16 -9.62 -10.60
N ALA A 86 -7.64 -10.84 -10.75
CA ALA A 86 -7.93 -11.71 -11.90
C ALA A 86 -9.44 -12.01 -12.00
N ARG A 87 -10.08 -12.40 -10.89
CA ARG A 87 -11.54 -12.64 -10.83
C ARG A 87 -12.36 -11.40 -11.13
N ARG A 88 -11.92 -10.23 -10.69
CA ARG A 88 -12.62 -8.96 -11.00
C ARG A 88 -12.49 -8.61 -12.47
N ALA A 89 -11.33 -8.81 -13.09
CA ALA A 89 -11.10 -8.56 -14.50
C ALA A 89 -12.03 -9.36 -15.43
N GLN A 90 -12.46 -10.55 -15.01
CA GLN A 90 -13.42 -11.36 -15.77
C GLN A 90 -14.87 -10.84 -15.69
N LYS A 91 -15.22 -10.03 -14.68
CA LYS A 91 -16.60 -9.61 -14.39
C LYS A 91 -16.94 -8.20 -14.84
N VAL A 92 -15.93 -7.38 -15.09
CA VAL A 92 -16.13 -5.96 -15.42
C VAL A 92 -15.70 -5.68 -16.85
N SER A 93 -16.35 -4.73 -17.49
CA SER A 93 -15.93 -4.28 -18.82
C SER A 93 -14.51 -3.67 -18.76
N LYS A 94 -13.80 -3.66 -19.90
CA LYS A 94 -12.47 -3.05 -20.00
C LYS A 94 -12.44 -1.60 -19.51
N ARG A 95 -13.46 -0.81 -19.86
CA ARG A 95 -13.60 0.60 -19.43
C ARG A 95 -13.72 0.72 -17.90
N GLN A 96 -14.47 -0.18 -17.28
CA GLN A 96 -14.56 -0.24 -15.81
C GLN A 96 -13.23 -0.68 -15.20
N LEU A 97 -12.57 -1.68 -15.79
CA LEU A 97 -11.27 -2.17 -15.36
C LEU A 97 -10.22 -1.05 -15.33
N ASP A 98 -10.18 -0.23 -16.39
CA ASP A 98 -9.26 0.91 -16.48
C ASP A 98 -9.56 1.97 -15.40
N SER A 99 -10.84 2.24 -15.11
CA SER A 99 -11.25 3.17 -14.05
C SER A 99 -10.91 2.69 -12.63
N TYR A 100 -10.92 1.37 -12.38
CA TYR A 100 -10.49 0.79 -11.10
C TYR A 100 -8.96 0.75 -10.94
N GLY A 101 -8.21 1.29 -11.91
CA GLY A 101 -6.77 1.17 -11.92
C GLY A 101 -6.34 -0.29 -12.01
N ALA A 102 -7.11 -1.18 -12.64
CA ALA A 102 -6.70 -2.58 -12.78
C ALA A 102 -5.61 -2.79 -13.85
N GLN A 103 -5.07 -1.70 -14.42
CA GLN A 103 -3.76 -1.66 -15.09
C GLN A 103 -2.61 -1.28 -14.15
N SER A 104 -2.90 -0.84 -12.92
CA SER A 104 -1.88 -0.51 -11.94
C SER A 104 -1.07 -1.76 -11.55
N LYS A 105 0.15 -1.52 -11.05
CA LYS A 105 1.01 -2.61 -10.57
C LYS A 105 0.28 -3.36 -9.45
N PRO A 106 0.36 -4.71 -9.41
CA PRO A 106 -0.16 -5.49 -8.30
C PRO A 106 0.35 -4.94 -6.96
N LEU A 107 -0.43 -5.15 -5.89
CA LEU A 107 -0.03 -4.76 -4.56
C LEU A 107 1.34 -5.37 -4.24
N ALA A 108 2.34 -4.54 -3.98
CA ALA A 108 3.70 -4.99 -3.74
C ALA A 108 3.75 -5.83 -2.47
N LEU A 109 4.49 -6.94 -2.51
CA LEU A 109 4.71 -7.81 -1.35
C LEU A 109 5.32 -7.00 -0.19
N GLU A 110 6.28 -6.15 -0.53
CA GLU A 110 6.97 -5.24 0.39
C GLU A 110 5.97 -4.32 1.06
N TYR A 111 4.98 -3.81 0.32
CA TYR A 111 3.95 -2.98 0.93
C TYR A 111 3.18 -3.75 2.01
N ILE A 112 2.70 -4.96 1.72
CA ILE A 112 1.97 -5.76 2.73
C ILE A 112 2.88 -6.08 3.92
N ALA A 113 4.14 -6.46 3.66
CA ALA A 113 5.12 -6.75 4.70
C ALA A 113 5.40 -5.52 5.59
N ASP A 114 5.61 -4.35 4.99
CA ASP A 114 5.78 -3.07 5.68
C ASP A 114 4.57 -2.78 6.58
N ARG A 115 3.34 -2.97 6.08
CA ARG A 115 2.14 -2.78 6.91
C ARG A 115 2.10 -3.75 8.08
N LEU A 116 2.37 -5.03 7.82
CA LEU A 116 2.44 -6.04 8.87
C LEU A 116 3.56 -5.79 9.88
N GLU A 117 4.67 -5.15 9.48
CA GLU A 117 5.78 -4.86 10.38
C GLU A 117 5.59 -3.54 11.16
N LEU A 118 4.98 -2.53 10.56
CA LEU A 118 4.92 -1.20 11.14
C LEU A 118 3.64 -0.94 11.93
N ASP A 119 2.56 -1.67 11.66
CA ASP A 119 1.30 -1.47 12.37
C ASP A 119 1.34 -1.97 13.80
N GLU A 120 1.11 -1.05 14.74
CA GLU A 120 0.98 -1.34 16.16
C GLU A 120 -0.17 -0.49 16.76
N PRO A 121 -1.18 -1.11 17.41
CA PRO A 121 -1.39 -2.55 17.52
C PRO A 121 -1.86 -3.14 16.18
N GLN A 122 -1.20 -4.21 15.72
CA GLN A 122 -1.69 -4.99 14.60
C GLN A 122 -2.94 -5.77 14.99
N ARG A 123 -4.09 -5.36 14.45
CA ARG A 123 -5.39 -6.01 14.66
C ARG A 123 -5.97 -6.49 13.33
N GLY A 124 -6.92 -7.41 13.39
CA GLY A 124 -7.62 -7.88 12.20
C GLY A 124 -7.95 -9.36 12.23
N TYR A 125 -8.39 -9.86 11.08
CA TYR A 125 -8.85 -11.23 10.91
C TYR A 125 -8.42 -11.80 9.56
N LEU A 126 -8.22 -13.11 9.52
CA LEU A 126 -8.11 -13.93 8.32
C LEU A 126 -9.41 -14.70 8.15
N VAL A 127 -9.95 -14.74 6.93
CA VAL A 127 -11.08 -15.59 6.57
C VAL A 127 -10.52 -16.79 5.81
N ARG A 128 -10.78 -17.99 6.31
CA ARG A 128 -10.33 -19.24 5.67
C ARG A 128 -11.50 -20.15 5.36
N SER A 129 -11.40 -21.00 4.33
CA SER A 129 -12.39 -22.05 4.12
C SER A 129 -12.37 -23.01 5.30
N GLU A 130 -13.54 -23.41 5.78
CA GLU A 130 -13.68 -24.27 6.95
C GLU A 130 -13.07 -25.66 6.71
N ARG A 131 -13.28 -26.22 5.52
CA ARG A 131 -12.85 -27.58 5.17
C ARG A 131 -11.36 -27.68 4.86
N GLU A 132 -10.84 -26.80 4.01
CA GLU A 132 -9.46 -26.89 3.51
C GLU A 132 -8.48 -25.97 4.25
N GLY A 133 -8.99 -24.98 5.00
CA GLY A 133 -8.17 -23.97 5.66
C GLY A 133 -7.54 -22.96 4.70
N TRP A 134 -8.05 -22.83 3.46
CA TRP A 134 -7.47 -21.95 2.44
C TRP A 134 -7.88 -20.50 2.66
N LEU A 135 -6.95 -19.55 2.53
CA LEU A 135 -7.23 -18.13 2.71
C LEU A 135 -8.19 -17.59 1.64
N GLN A 136 -9.33 -17.05 2.08
CA GLN A 136 -10.37 -16.45 1.22
C GLN A 136 -10.43 -14.92 1.34
N GLY A 137 -9.92 -14.37 2.45
CA GLY A 137 -10.03 -12.96 2.78
C GLY A 137 -9.13 -12.59 3.95
N PHE A 138 -8.80 -11.31 4.07
CA PHE A 138 -8.20 -10.79 5.29
C PHE A 138 -8.61 -9.32 5.48
N ILE A 139 -8.55 -8.88 6.73
CA ILE A 139 -8.65 -7.48 7.10
C ILE A 139 -7.56 -7.18 8.12
N THR A 140 -6.82 -6.11 7.89
CA THR A 140 -5.86 -5.55 8.84
C THR A 140 -6.34 -4.18 9.27
N THR A 141 -6.34 -3.91 10.57
CA THR A 141 -6.66 -2.60 11.13
C THR A 141 -5.50 -2.11 11.99
N THR A 142 -5.24 -0.82 11.89
CA THR A 142 -4.26 -0.10 12.69
C THR A 142 -4.91 1.18 13.18
N THR A 143 -4.42 1.73 14.29
CA THR A 143 -4.86 3.04 14.80
C THR A 143 -3.70 4.01 14.65
N PHE A 144 -3.95 5.12 13.95
CA PHE A 144 -3.01 6.25 13.95
C PHE A 144 -3.23 7.03 15.24
N ILE A 145 -2.19 7.09 16.08
CA ILE A 145 -2.18 7.85 17.33
C ILE A 145 -1.56 9.22 17.06
#